data_AF-A0A9W6VLZ4-F1
#
_entry.id   AF-A0A9W6VLZ4-F1
#
_cell.length_a   1.000
_cell.length_b   1.000
_cell.length_c   1.000
_cell.angle_alpha   90.00
_cell.angle_beta   90.00
_cell.angle_gamma   90.00
#
_symmetry.space_group_name_H-M   'P 1'
#
loop_
_entity.id
_entity.type
_entity.pdbx_description
1 polymer ?
#
loop_
_entity_poly.entity_id
_entity_poly.type
_entity_poly.pdbx_seq_one_letter_code
_entity_poly.pdbx_strand_id
1 'polypeptide(L)'
;MRRLANRPAAERPTWYYVLIVVAIALVTENANFEFTLVSVGLPDIAAEFQTKQVALTMTVVFVASLVFLPVAGKLADVHGKKKVLIGAAILFAIGSVICALAPFFWLFLLGRVMQSAFVIAYVTGYGLIRDLFPPRLVPLGVGALGVGTGVSAFAGPLLGGYLVENYGFRSAFWFVFGYDVIVTTLVLLVVPETRVRAKHRIDVLGGVLLGLAMAILVLGVVQRQTLAYAIPLCVVLLALFVLLERRRAEPLVDVGLVRQPKVWLTLLAAGAGIFVSTANSSVLAPQLLRTPRVPGVAEHGLGLSALDYGVYYGLWFGLVGAVAGYVAGWVSRRFAPRTTLLIAIIGSMAGVIFILAGQPSNHVMIGLIAAFMGVGLGFFYAGANNLIIEAVPANAQGVTTSLLYTALGVMNSVCTAVAGAIMAAYSVPVGSGKTITSDTGYQVAYLVLLGVSVLALALTLAMRHGRRPASGGAAPDRAAPTTDKHQPATS
;
A
#
# COMPACT_ATOMS: atom_id res chain seq x y z
N MET A 1 -21.65 -6.04 -22.58
CA MET A 1 -20.68 -5.18 -21.87
C MET A 1 -20.26 -3.94 -22.66
N ARG A 2 -19.72 -4.04 -23.89
CA ARG A 2 -19.33 -2.86 -24.71
C ARG A 2 -20.42 -1.79 -24.92
N ARG A 3 -21.70 -2.19 -25.06
CA ARG A 3 -22.84 -1.25 -25.16
C ARG A 3 -23.08 -0.44 -23.87
N LEU A 4 -22.83 -1.03 -22.70
CA LEU A 4 -22.97 -0.36 -21.39
C LEU A 4 -21.77 0.56 -21.11
N ALA A 5 -20.58 0.15 -21.53
CA ALA A 5 -19.37 0.97 -21.48
C ALA A 5 -19.52 2.30 -22.25
N ASN A 6 -20.30 2.33 -23.33
CA ASN A 6 -20.51 3.54 -24.13
C ASN A 6 -21.58 4.48 -23.60
N ARG A 7 -22.36 4.08 -22.57
CA ARG A 7 -23.36 4.96 -21.95
C ARG A 7 -22.69 6.01 -21.04
N PRO A 8 -23.28 7.21 -20.89
CA PRO A 8 -22.90 8.17 -19.87
C PRO A 8 -22.86 7.51 -18.48
N ALA A 9 -21.93 7.93 -17.62
CA ALA A 9 -21.80 7.34 -16.28
C ALA A 9 -23.13 7.40 -15.48
N ALA A 10 -23.90 8.47 -15.61
CA ALA A 10 -25.19 8.59 -14.93
C ALA A 10 -26.22 7.50 -15.30
N GLU A 11 -26.10 6.86 -16.46
CA GLU A 11 -27.07 5.89 -17.01
C GLU A 11 -26.65 4.43 -16.84
N ARG A 12 -25.50 4.16 -16.22
CA ARG A 12 -25.02 2.79 -15.99
C ARG A 12 -25.66 2.22 -14.73
N PRO A 13 -26.11 0.95 -14.75
CA PRO A 13 -26.74 0.33 -13.59
C PRO A 13 -25.72 0.07 -12.48
N THR A 14 -26.14 0.10 -11.21
CA THR A 14 -25.28 -0.04 -10.03
C THR A 14 -24.44 -1.32 -10.05
N TRP A 15 -24.99 -2.44 -10.52
CA TRP A 15 -24.26 -3.72 -10.61
C TRP A 15 -23.03 -3.64 -11.54
N TYR A 16 -23.07 -2.78 -12.55
CA TYR A 16 -21.94 -2.60 -13.47
C TYR A 16 -20.77 -1.86 -12.78
N TYR A 17 -21.08 -0.91 -11.90
CA TYR A 17 -20.08 -0.28 -11.04
C TYR A 17 -19.45 -1.26 -10.08
N VAL A 18 -20.26 -2.12 -9.45
CA VAL A 18 -19.75 -3.19 -8.58
C VAL A 18 -18.79 -4.09 -9.35
N LEU A 19 -19.14 -4.52 -10.57
CA LEU A 19 -18.25 -5.33 -11.40
C LEU A 19 -16.93 -4.63 -11.74
N ILE A 20 -16.96 -3.32 -12.05
CA ILE A 20 -15.74 -2.54 -12.32
C ILE A 20 -14.87 -2.48 -11.06
N VAL A 21 -15.45 -2.18 -9.89
CA VAL A 21 -14.71 -2.14 -8.62
C VAL A 21 -14.08 -3.49 -8.34
N VAL A 22 -14.85 -4.58 -8.44
CA VAL A 22 -14.35 -5.93 -8.17
C VAL A 22 -13.22 -6.28 -9.12
N ALA A 23 -13.35 -6.00 -10.42
CA ALA A 23 -12.30 -6.28 -11.39
C ALA A 23 -11.00 -5.49 -11.08
N ILE A 24 -11.12 -4.20 -10.75
CA ILE A 24 -9.95 -3.38 -10.40
C ILE A 24 -9.35 -3.84 -9.07
N ALA A 25 -10.17 -4.12 -8.05
CA ALA A 25 -9.75 -4.60 -6.74
C ALA A 25 -8.95 -5.90 -6.86
N LEU A 26 -9.47 -6.87 -7.61
CA LEU A 26 -8.79 -8.16 -7.79
C LEU A 26 -7.42 -8.01 -8.48
N VAL A 27 -7.30 -7.13 -9.47
CA VAL A 27 -6.00 -6.86 -10.12
C VAL A 27 -5.05 -6.11 -9.18
N THR A 28 -5.53 -5.12 -8.41
CA THR A 28 -4.67 -4.42 -7.44
C THR A 28 -4.18 -5.34 -6.32
N GLU A 29 -4.99 -6.33 -5.94
CA GLU A 29 -4.63 -7.31 -4.90
C GLU A 29 -3.57 -8.32 -5.30
N ASN A 30 -3.27 -8.43 -6.59
CA ASN A 30 -2.24 -9.35 -7.05
C ASN A 30 -0.88 -9.07 -6.37
N ALA A 31 -0.63 -7.79 -6.09
CA ALA A 31 0.46 -7.27 -5.27
C ALA A 31 0.61 -7.95 -3.90
N ASN A 32 -0.49 -7.96 -3.13
CA ASN A 32 -0.50 -8.43 -1.75
C ASN A 32 -0.52 -9.96 -1.70
N PHE A 33 -1.21 -10.61 -2.63
CA PHE A 33 -1.20 -12.07 -2.78
C PHE A 33 0.19 -12.59 -3.11
N GLU A 34 0.87 -11.98 -4.07
CA GLU A 34 2.23 -12.36 -4.45
C GLU A 34 3.19 -12.27 -3.27
N PHE A 35 3.17 -11.14 -2.55
CA PHE A 35 4.04 -10.94 -1.39
C PHE A 35 3.82 -12.01 -0.31
N THR A 36 2.56 -12.25 0.05
CA THR A 36 2.20 -13.20 1.11
C THR A 36 2.51 -14.64 0.71
N LEU A 37 2.20 -15.06 -0.52
CA LEU A 37 2.50 -16.40 -1.03
C LEU A 37 4.01 -16.69 -1.07
N VAL A 38 4.80 -15.76 -1.60
CA VAL A 38 6.26 -15.94 -1.73
C VAL A 38 6.94 -15.93 -0.36
N SER A 39 6.39 -15.20 0.61
CA SER A 39 6.97 -15.11 1.97
C SER A 39 7.02 -16.46 2.68
N VAL A 40 6.01 -17.32 2.44
CA VAL A 40 5.92 -18.65 3.04
C VAL A 40 6.95 -19.60 2.46
N GLY A 41 7.23 -19.51 1.15
CA GLY A 41 8.18 -20.38 0.45
C GLY A 41 9.65 -19.93 0.51
N LEU A 42 10.00 -18.87 1.26
CA LEU A 42 11.38 -18.38 1.32
C LEU A 42 12.39 -19.46 1.73
N PRO A 43 12.15 -20.33 2.74
CA PRO A 43 13.09 -21.39 3.10
C PRO A 43 13.37 -22.35 1.94
N ASP A 44 12.33 -22.73 1.18
CA ASP A 44 12.46 -23.65 0.06
C ASP A 44 13.17 -23.01 -1.13
N ILE A 45 12.93 -21.72 -1.39
CA ILE A 45 13.67 -20.94 -2.39
C ILE A 45 15.16 -20.91 -2.02
N ALA A 46 15.50 -20.73 -0.74
CA ALA A 46 16.89 -20.73 -0.29
C ALA A 46 17.55 -22.10 -0.50
N ALA A 47 16.82 -23.18 -0.23
CA ALA A 47 17.29 -24.55 -0.38
C ALA A 47 17.46 -24.95 -1.86
N GLU A 48 16.48 -24.67 -2.72
CA GLU A 48 16.54 -24.97 -4.16
C GLU A 48 17.74 -24.27 -4.82
N PHE A 49 17.89 -22.97 -4.59
CA PHE A 49 18.95 -22.18 -5.23
C PHE A 49 20.27 -22.18 -4.47
N GLN A 50 20.35 -22.90 -3.33
CA GLN A 50 21.54 -22.97 -2.46
C GLN A 50 22.13 -21.59 -2.15
N THR A 51 21.27 -20.60 -1.89
CA THR A 51 21.66 -19.19 -1.78
C THR A 51 21.52 -18.67 -0.36
N LYS A 52 22.55 -17.96 0.12
CA LYS A 52 22.49 -17.19 1.37
C LYS A 52 21.78 -15.85 1.19
N GLN A 53 21.46 -15.46 -0.05
CA GLN A 53 20.90 -14.15 -0.40
C GLN A 53 19.38 -14.18 -0.58
N VAL A 54 18.69 -15.18 -0.03
CA VAL A 54 17.23 -15.35 -0.22
C VAL A 54 16.41 -14.11 0.16
N ALA A 55 16.89 -13.31 1.12
CA ALA A 55 16.27 -12.03 1.49
C ALA A 55 16.11 -11.06 0.31
N LEU A 56 17.01 -11.12 -0.69
CA LEU A 56 16.91 -10.31 -1.92
C LEU A 56 15.62 -10.56 -2.70
N THR A 57 15.01 -11.74 -2.55
CA THR A 57 13.73 -12.11 -3.19
C THR A 57 12.62 -11.11 -2.86
N MET A 58 12.58 -10.60 -1.62
CA MET A 58 11.62 -9.58 -1.20
C MET A 58 12.16 -8.18 -1.40
N THR A 59 13.42 -7.94 -1.08
CA THR A 59 14.04 -6.61 -1.18
C THR A 59 13.99 -6.07 -2.61
N VAL A 60 14.23 -6.91 -3.62
CA VAL A 60 14.25 -6.47 -5.02
C VAL A 60 12.90 -5.97 -5.50
N VAL A 61 11.80 -6.56 -5.01
CA VAL A 61 10.43 -6.12 -5.37
C VAL A 61 10.14 -4.74 -4.81
N PHE A 62 10.49 -4.49 -3.55
CA PHE A 62 10.32 -3.16 -2.95
C PHE A 62 11.18 -2.10 -3.65
N VAL A 63 12.44 -2.43 -3.95
CA VAL A 63 13.36 -1.53 -4.66
C VAL A 63 12.84 -1.19 -6.06
N ALA A 64 12.45 -2.21 -6.84
CA ALA A 64 11.94 -1.99 -8.18
C ALA A 64 10.58 -1.26 -8.18
N SER A 65 9.74 -1.52 -7.18
CA SER A 65 8.48 -0.78 -6.96
C SER A 65 8.69 0.73 -6.81
N LEU A 66 9.74 1.13 -6.09
CA LEU A 66 10.10 2.55 -5.89
C LEU A 66 10.53 3.22 -7.20
N VAL A 67 10.98 2.46 -8.20
CA VAL A 67 11.28 2.96 -9.55
C VAL A 67 10.04 3.03 -10.42
N PHE A 68 9.14 2.04 -10.33
CA PHE A 68 7.91 2.04 -11.12
C PHE A 68 6.90 3.09 -10.68
N LEU A 69 6.75 3.32 -9.38
CA LEU A 69 5.70 4.19 -8.81
C LEU A 69 5.78 5.64 -9.33
N PRO A 70 6.92 6.36 -9.31
CA PRO A 70 7.01 7.73 -9.81
C PRO A 70 6.59 7.89 -11.27
N VAL A 71 6.90 6.90 -12.11
CA VAL A 71 6.60 6.94 -13.55
C VAL A 71 5.15 6.55 -13.83
N ALA A 72 4.54 5.74 -12.95
CA ALA A 72 3.20 5.18 -13.12
C ALA A 72 2.12 6.25 -13.37
N GLY A 73 2.12 7.33 -12.58
CA GLY A 73 1.11 8.39 -12.69
C GLY A 73 1.12 9.06 -14.06
N LYS A 74 2.29 9.47 -14.52
CA LYS A 74 2.45 10.15 -15.81
C LYS A 74 2.24 9.21 -16.99
N LEU A 75 2.70 7.96 -16.89
CA LEU A 75 2.44 6.93 -17.89
C LEU A 75 0.94 6.72 -18.08
N ALA A 76 0.19 6.62 -16.97
CA ALA A 76 -1.26 6.45 -16.94
C ALA A 76 -2.02 7.66 -17.52
N ASP A 77 -1.56 8.88 -17.24
CA ASP A 77 -2.19 10.11 -17.74
C ASP A 77 -1.98 10.31 -19.26
N VAL A 78 -0.85 9.85 -19.82
CA VAL A 78 -0.53 9.97 -21.24
C VAL A 78 -1.16 8.85 -22.07
N HIS A 79 -0.94 7.58 -21.69
CA HIS A 79 -1.33 6.42 -22.49
C HIS A 79 -2.75 5.92 -22.21
N GLY A 80 -3.35 6.35 -21.10
CA GLY A 80 -4.63 5.87 -20.60
C GLY A 80 -4.45 4.84 -19.49
N LYS A 81 -5.25 5.01 -18.42
CA LYS A 81 -5.09 4.25 -17.17
C LYS A 81 -5.32 2.75 -17.35
N LYS A 82 -6.30 2.35 -18.17
CA LYS A 82 -6.58 0.92 -18.41
C LYS A 82 -5.46 0.26 -19.22
N LYS A 83 -4.95 0.91 -20.27
CA LYS A 83 -3.81 0.36 -21.05
C LYS A 83 -2.57 0.16 -20.19
N VAL A 84 -2.27 1.13 -19.33
CA VAL A 84 -1.10 1.08 -18.46
C VAL A 84 -1.26 0.00 -17.38
N LEU A 85 -2.45 -0.16 -16.81
CA LEU A 85 -2.79 -1.28 -15.93
C LEU A 85 -2.55 -2.63 -16.61
N ILE A 86 -3.04 -2.81 -17.85
CA ILE A 86 -2.85 -4.07 -18.61
C ILE A 86 -1.38 -4.30 -18.95
N GLY A 87 -0.64 -3.26 -19.35
CA GLY A 87 0.79 -3.38 -19.63
C GLY A 87 1.59 -3.81 -18.40
N ALA A 88 1.24 -3.29 -17.23
CA ALA A 88 1.83 -3.70 -15.96
C ALA A 88 1.48 -5.15 -15.59
N ALA A 89 0.23 -5.57 -15.81
CA ALA A 89 -0.19 -6.95 -15.60
C ALA A 89 0.54 -7.93 -16.53
N ILE A 90 0.69 -7.60 -17.82
CA ILE A 90 1.47 -8.42 -18.76
C ILE A 90 2.93 -8.55 -18.28
N LEU A 91 3.55 -7.45 -17.84
CA LEU A 91 4.91 -7.47 -17.32
C LEU A 91 5.02 -8.34 -16.05
N PHE A 92 4.01 -8.28 -15.18
CA PHE A 92 3.88 -9.13 -14.00
C PHE A 92 3.72 -10.62 -14.36
N ALA A 93 2.87 -10.95 -15.34
CA ALA A 93 2.68 -12.30 -15.82
C ALA A 93 3.97 -12.90 -16.39
N ILE A 94 4.70 -12.12 -17.20
CA ILE A 94 6.02 -12.53 -17.72
C ILE A 94 6.99 -12.78 -16.55
N GLY A 95 7.05 -11.86 -15.58
CA GLY A 95 7.88 -12.02 -14.38
C GLY A 95 7.52 -13.28 -13.58
N SER A 96 6.23 -13.59 -13.46
CA SER A 96 5.74 -14.79 -12.77
C SER A 96 6.16 -16.07 -13.48
N VAL A 97 6.09 -16.12 -14.80
CA VAL A 97 6.59 -17.26 -15.60
C VAL A 97 8.10 -17.41 -15.46
N ILE A 98 8.85 -16.30 -15.49
CA ILE A 98 10.30 -16.33 -15.28
C ILE A 98 10.63 -16.89 -13.89
N CYS A 99 9.96 -16.44 -12.83
CA CYS A 99 10.16 -16.97 -11.48
C CYS A 99 9.84 -18.47 -11.40
N ALA A 100 8.74 -18.91 -12.03
CA ALA A 100 8.31 -20.30 -12.01
C ALA A 100 9.30 -21.24 -12.73
N LEU A 101 9.91 -20.76 -13.82
CA LEU A 101 10.82 -21.54 -14.69
C LEU A 101 12.31 -21.28 -14.42
N ALA A 102 12.66 -20.38 -13.52
CA ALA A 102 14.04 -19.96 -13.31
C ALA A 102 14.94 -21.16 -12.91
N PRO A 103 16.03 -21.42 -13.64
CA PRO A 103 16.98 -22.47 -13.31
C PRO A 103 18.06 -22.01 -12.32
N PHE A 104 18.24 -20.69 -12.13
CA PHE A 104 19.19 -20.11 -11.18
C PHE A 104 18.65 -18.83 -10.55
N PHE A 105 19.22 -18.48 -9.39
CA PHE A 105 18.72 -17.41 -8.52
C PHE A 105 18.65 -16.02 -9.17
N TRP A 106 19.62 -15.65 -10.00
CA TRP A 106 19.64 -14.32 -10.62
C TRP A 106 18.55 -14.14 -11.70
N LEU A 107 18.23 -15.20 -12.46
CA LEU A 107 17.08 -15.15 -13.38
C LEU A 107 15.77 -15.09 -12.60
N PHE A 108 15.68 -15.82 -11.48
CA PHE A 108 14.55 -15.73 -10.57
C PHE A 108 14.37 -14.29 -10.05
N LEU A 109 15.44 -13.62 -9.62
CA LEU A 109 15.39 -12.21 -9.19
C LEU A 109 14.98 -11.26 -10.32
N LEU A 110 15.37 -11.52 -11.58
CA LEU A 110 14.88 -10.74 -12.71
C LEU A 110 13.35 -10.87 -12.85
N GLY A 111 12.80 -12.07 -12.69
CA GLY A 111 11.35 -12.28 -12.63
C GLY A 111 10.68 -11.49 -11.51
N ARG A 112 11.27 -11.47 -10.31
CA ARG A 112 10.80 -10.67 -9.17
C ARG A 112 10.81 -9.17 -9.48
N VAL A 113 11.86 -8.64 -10.12
CA VAL A 113 11.91 -7.24 -10.58
C VAL A 113 10.73 -6.93 -11.49
N MET A 114 10.44 -7.80 -12.46
CA MET A 114 9.33 -7.61 -13.39
C MET A 114 7.96 -7.67 -12.71
N GLN A 115 7.78 -8.57 -11.73
CA GLN A 115 6.57 -8.63 -10.91
C GLN A 115 6.30 -7.31 -10.18
N SER A 116 7.32 -6.58 -9.72
CA SER A 116 7.08 -5.31 -9.02
C SER A 116 6.29 -4.25 -9.83
N ALA A 117 6.12 -4.42 -11.14
CA ALA A 117 5.24 -3.60 -11.97
C ALA A 117 3.78 -3.56 -11.46
N PHE A 118 3.33 -4.52 -10.65
CA PHE A 118 1.98 -4.52 -10.06
C PHE A 118 1.65 -3.22 -9.32
N VAL A 119 2.64 -2.48 -8.78
CA VAL A 119 2.40 -1.24 -8.03
C VAL A 119 1.76 -0.15 -8.88
N ILE A 120 1.90 -0.24 -10.21
CA ILE A 120 1.22 0.62 -11.17
C ILE A 120 -0.30 0.42 -11.09
N ALA A 121 -0.76 -0.77 -10.70
CA ALA A 121 -2.17 -1.08 -10.53
C ALA A 121 -2.80 -0.23 -9.42
N TYR A 122 -2.08 0.07 -8.33
CA TYR A 122 -2.58 0.98 -7.31
C TYR A 122 -2.91 2.35 -7.93
N VAL A 123 -1.93 2.99 -8.57
CA VAL A 123 -2.10 4.32 -9.15
C VAL A 123 -3.20 4.36 -10.21
N THR A 124 -3.18 3.40 -11.15
CA THR A 124 -4.16 3.32 -12.24
C THR A 124 -5.55 2.92 -11.76
N GLY A 125 -5.65 2.03 -10.77
CA GLY A 125 -6.90 1.53 -10.19
C GLY A 125 -7.71 2.63 -9.49
N TYR A 126 -7.07 3.40 -8.59
CA TYR A 126 -7.72 4.56 -7.96
C TYR A 126 -8.13 5.60 -9.01
N GLY A 127 -7.27 5.85 -10.00
CA GLY A 127 -7.58 6.77 -11.10
C GLY A 127 -8.76 6.31 -11.98
N LEU A 128 -8.86 5.01 -12.26
CA LEU A 128 -9.97 4.42 -13.03
C LEU A 128 -11.29 4.52 -12.26
N ILE A 129 -11.31 4.21 -10.96
CA ILE A 129 -12.51 4.38 -10.14
C ILE A 129 -12.96 5.83 -10.17
N ARG A 130 -12.04 6.78 -9.98
CA ARG A 130 -12.36 8.20 -10.04
C ARG A 130 -12.94 8.63 -11.38
N ASP A 131 -12.33 8.21 -12.50
CA ASP A 131 -12.73 8.63 -13.84
C ASP A 131 -14.03 7.98 -14.33
N LEU A 132 -14.31 6.76 -13.87
CA LEU A 132 -15.45 5.98 -14.36
C LEU A 132 -16.70 6.10 -13.49
N PHE A 133 -16.55 6.48 -12.22
CA PHE A 133 -17.64 6.49 -11.27
C PHE A 133 -18.23 7.89 -11.12
N PRO A 134 -19.54 7.99 -10.84
CA PRO A 134 -20.13 9.22 -10.36
C PRO A 134 -19.39 9.71 -9.09
N PRO A 135 -19.14 11.02 -8.93
CA PRO A 135 -18.45 11.61 -7.77
C PRO A 135 -18.88 11.03 -6.41
N ARG A 136 -20.19 10.81 -6.22
CA ARG A 136 -20.78 10.24 -5.01
C ARG A 136 -20.39 8.78 -4.71
N LEU A 137 -19.95 8.01 -5.70
CA LEU A 137 -19.57 6.61 -5.56
C LEU A 137 -18.05 6.41 -5.49
N VAL A 138 -17.26 7.42 -5.86
CA VAL A 138 -15.78 7.33 -5.83
C VAL A 138 -15.26 6.92 -4.45
N PRO A 139 -15.68 7.54 -3.32
CA PRO A 139 -15.13 7.17 -2.02
C PRO A 139 -15.45 5.71 -1.63
N LEU A 140 -16.62 5.20 -2.04
CA LEU A 140 -17.00 3.81 -1.83
C LEU A 140 -16.14 2.85 -2.67
N GLY A 141 -15.87 3.19 -3.94
CA GLY A 141 -14.98 2.40 -4.79
C GLY A 141 -13.54 2.39 -4.28
N VAL A 142 -13.02 3.56 -3.85
CA VAL A 142 -11.70 3.69 -3.23
C VAL A 142 -11.59 2.86 -1.94
N GLY A 143 -12.63 2.89 -1.10
CA GLY A 143 -12.71 2.04 0.10
C GLY A 143 -12.75 0.56 -0.22
N ALA A 144 -13.48 0.17 -1.28
CA ALA A 144 -13.55 -1.21 -1.74
C ALA A 144 -12.21 -1.76 -2.25
N LEU A 145 -11.32 -0.92 -2.80
CA LEU A 145 -9.95 -1.35 -3.12
C LEU A 145 -9.16 -1.73 -1.85
N GLY A 146 -9.39 -1.06 -0.72
CA GLY A 146 -8.75 -1.40 0.54
C GLY A 146 -9.24 -2.72 1.17
N VAL A 147 -10.41 -3.22 0.75
CA VAL A 147 -10.97 -4.49 1.24
C VAL A 147 -10.06 -5.65 0.87
N GLY A 148 -9.49 -5.59 -0.33
CA GLY A 148 -8.67 -6.66 -0.87
C GLY A 148 -7.44 -6.93 -0.01
N THR A 149 -6.77 -5.89 0.51
CA THR A 149 -5.59 -6.04 1.37
C THR A 149 -5.88 -6.90 2.61
N GLY A 150 -7.10 -6.81 3.15
CA GLY A 150 -7.54 -7.67 4.25
C GLY A 150 -7.76 -9.12 3.83
N VAL A 151 -8.30 -9.34 2.62
CA VAL A 151 -8.53 -10.68 2.06
C VAL A 151 -7.20 -11.39 1.78
N SER A 152 -6.22 -10.69 1.17
CA SER A 152 -4.90 -11.24 0.87
C SER A 152 -4.09 -11.55 2.12
N ALA A 153 -4.20 -10.73 3.18
CA ALA A 153 -3.55 -11.01 4.47
C ALA A 153 -4.00 -12.33 5.12
N PHE A 154 -5.25 -12.74 4.89
CA PHE A 154 -5.79 -14.02 5.38
C PHE A 154 -5.54 -15.16 4.38
N ALA A 155 -5.93 -14.99 3.12
CA ALA A 155 -5.90 -16.04 2.12
C ALA A 155 -4.48 -16.39 1.66
N GLY A 156 -3.57 -15.41 1.67
CA GLY A 156 -2.19 -15.55 1.22
C GLY A 156 -1.41 -16.64 1.96
N PRO A 157 -1.23 -16.55 3.29
CA PRO A 157 -0.50 -17.58 4.03
C PRO A 157 -1.13 -18.97 3.97
N LEU A 158 -2.46 -19.07 3.97
CA LEU A 158 -3.18 -20.35 3.89
C LEU A 158 -2.98 -21.04 2.53
N LEU A 159 -3.21 -20.31 1.44
CA LEU A 159 -3.00 -20.84 0.09
C LEU A 159 -1.52 -21.08 -0.17
N GLY A 160 -0.65 -20.19 0.32
CA GLY A 160 0.80 -20.28 0.16
C GLY A 160 1.37 -21.51 0.84
N GLY A 161 1.03 -21.74 2.11
CA GLY A 161 1.43 -22.94 2.84
C GLY A 161 0.99 -24.20 2.12
N TYR A 162 -0.30 -24.29 1.76
CA TYR A 162 -0.83 -25.45 1.04
C TYR A 162 -0.11 -25.71 -0.29
N LEU A 163 0.09 -24.67 -1.11
CA LEU A 163 0.73 -24.78 -2.41
C LEU A 163 2.21 -25.19 -2.28
N VAL A 164 2.93 -24.54 -1.38
CA VAL A 164 4.36 -24.78 -1.16
C VAL A 164 4.59 -26.18 -0.59
N GLU A 165 3.81 -26.61 0.41
CA GLU A 165 3.96 -27.93 1.04
C GLU A 165 3.66 -29.09 0.07
N ASN A 166 2.66 -28.96 -0.80
CA ASN A 166 2.22 -30.07 -1.67
C ASN A 166 2.87 -30.05 -3.06
N TYR A 167 3.23 -28.87 -3.58
CA TYR A 167 3.68 -28.70 -4.97
C TYR A 167 4.98 -27.88 -5.09
N GLY A 168 5.62 -27.53 -3.98
CA GLY A 168 6.84 -26.74 -3.93
C GLY A 168 6.64 -25.24 -4.22
N PHE A 169 7.67 -24.43 -4.00
CA PHE A 169 7.57 -22.96 -4.10
C PHE A 169 7.21 -22.45 -5.51
N ARG A 170 7.54 -23.20 -6.57
CA ARG A 170 7.24 -22.81 -7.97
C ARG A 170 5.74 -22.73 -8.23
N SER A 171 4.94 -23.51 -7.51
CA SER A 171 3.49 -23.53 -7.62
C SER A 171 2.84 -22.18 -7.27
N ALA A 172 3.43 -21.44 -6.32
CA ALA A 172 2.97 -20.10 -5.95
C ALA A 172 3.06 -19.12 -7.14
N PHE A 173 4.11 -19.21 -7.95
CA PHE A 173 4.29 -18.35 -9.14
C PHE A 173 3.33 -18.72 -10.27
N TRP A 174 3.06 -20.02 -10.46
CA TRP A 174 2.03 -20.47 -11.41
C TRP A 174 0.62 -20.05 -10.99
N PHE A 175 0.31 -20.13 -9.70
CA PHE A 175 -0.96 -19.66 -9.16
C PHE A 175 -1.16 -18.17 -9.42
N VAL A 176 -0.15 -17.35 -9.07
CA VAL A 176 -0.18 -15.91 -9.24
C VAL A 176 -0.26 -15.51 -10.73
N PHE A 177 0.43 -16.24 -11.61
CA PHE A 177 0.28 -16.09 -13.06
C PHE A 177 -1.15 -16.39 -13.53
N GLY A 178 -1.72 -17.53 -13.13
CA GLY A 178 -3.08 -17.93 -13.50
C GLY A 178 -4.13 -16.93 -12.99
N TYR A 179 -3.98 -16.50 -11.74
CA TYR A 179 -4.80 -15.46 -11.15
C TYR A 179 -4.71 -14.16 -11.96
N ASP A 180 -3.50 -13.66 -12.26
CA ASP A 180 -3.28 -12.45 -13.07
C ASP A 180 -3.97 -12.51 -14.43
N VAL A 181 -3.84 -13.64 -15.13
CA VAL A 181 -4.48 -13.84 -16.44
C VAL A 181 -6.01 -13.73 -16.33
N ILE A 182 -6.60 -14.35 -15.30
CA ILE A 182 -8.05 -14.31 -15.07
C ILE A 182 -8.51 -12.88 -14.77
N VAL A 183 -7.86 -12.20 -13.82
CA VAL A 183 -8.28 -10.87 -13.37
C VAL A 183 -8.01 -9.79 -14.42
N THR A 184 -6.91 -9.91 -15.17
CA THR A 184 -6.60 -9.01 -16.29
C THR A 184 -7.57 -9.22 -17.44
N THR A 185 -7.97 -10.46 -17.72
CA THR A 185 -9.05 -10.76 -18.69
C THR A 185 -10.36 -10.13 -18.25
N LEU A 186 -10.71 -10.22 -16.96
CA LEU A 186 -11.89 -9.57 -16.42
C LEU A 186 -11.84 -8.04 -16.61
N VAL A 187 -10.69 -7.39 -16.35
CA VAL A 187 -10.49 -5.96 -16.61
C VAL A 187 -10.63 -5.62 -18.09
N LEU A 188 -10.07 -6.44 -18.99
CA LEU A 188 -10.19 -6.26 -20.43
C LEU A 188 -11.65 -6.23 -20.89
N LEU A 189 -12.48 -7.13 -20.35
CA LEU A 189 -13.89 -7.30 -20.71
C LEU A 189 -14.84 -6.29 -20.06
N VAL A 190 -14.60 -5.94 -18.79
CA VAL A 190 -15.53 -5.16 -17.95
C VAL A 190 -15.16 -3.68 -17.89
N VAL A 191 -13.89 -3.34 -17.76
CA VAL A 191 -13.47 -1.96 -17.46
C VAL A 191 -13.38 -1.16 -18.77
N PRO A 192 -14.11 -0.05 -18.94
CA PRO A 192 -13.95 0.81 -20.12
C PRO A 192 -12.65 1.63 -20.07
N GLU A 193 -12.13 2.02 -21.24
CA GLU A 193 -10.98 2.93 -21.32
C GLU A 193 -11.41 4.37 -20.97
N THR A 194 -10.54 5.09 -20.27
CA THR A 194 -10.77 6.50 -19.93
C THR A 194 -10.50 7.40 -21.14
N ARG A 195 -11.39 8.37 -21.40
CA ARG A 195 -11.23 9.35 -22.50
C ARG A 195 -10.36 10.56 -22.14
N VAL A 196 -10.16 10.81 -20.84
CA VAL A 196 -9.30 11.88 -20.31
C VAL A 196 -7.84 11.48 -20.55
N ARG A 197 -7.18 12.17 -21.49
CA ARG A 197 -5.74 12.03 -21.75
C ARG A 197 -5.08 13.39 -21.56
N ALA A 198 -3.96 13.39 -20.86
CA ALA A 198 -3.11 14.56 -20.74
C ALA A 198 -2.13 14.56 -21.93
N LYS A 199 -2.02 15.67 -22.66
CA LYS A 199 -0.96 15.86 -23.66
C LYS A 199 0.34 16.22 -22.94
N HIS A 200 1.04 15.25 -22.36
CA HIS A 200 2.30 15.47 -21.65
C HIS A 200 3.38 14.50 -22.15
N ARG A 201 4.66 14.89 -22.02
CA ARG A 201 5.83 14.04 -22.26
C ARG A 201 6.20 13.31 -20.98
N ILE A 202 6.53 12.02 -21.08
CA ILE A 202 6.97 11.23 -19.94
C ILE A 202 8.41 11.59 -19.59
N ASP A 203 8.65 12.05 -18.36
CA ASP A 203 10.02 12.23 -17.86
C ASP A 203 10.51 10.94 -17.19
N VAL A 204 10.94 9.99 -18.03
CA VAL A 204 11.46 8.69 -17.58
C VAL A 204 12.73 8.88 -16.74
N LEU A 205 13.58 9.84 -17.11
CA LEU A 205 14.83 10.10 -16.41
C LEU A 205 14.59 10.63 -14.99
N GLY A 206 13.68 11.60 -14.84
CA GLY A 206 13.26 12.10 -13.52
C GLY A 206 12.69 10.99 -12.65
N GLY A 207 11.87 10.10 -13.22
CA GLY A 207 11.28 8.98 -12.49
C GLY A 207 12.32 7.94 -12.05
N VAL A 208 13.28 7.62 -12.91
CA VAL A 208 14.39 6.71 -12.57
C VAL A 208 15.28 7.33 -11.50
N LEU A 209 15.60 8.62 -11.58
CA LEU A 209 16.40 9.31 -10.55
C LEU A 209 15.71 9.30 -9.18
N LEU A 210 14.41 9.64 -9.14
CA LEU A 210 13.63 9.62 -7.90
C LEU A 210 13.54 8.20 -7.34
N GLY A 211 13.26 7.23 -8.21
CA GLY A 211 13.15 5.83 -7.82
C GLY A 211 14.45 5.24 -7.29
N LEU A 212 15.58 5.54 -7.95
CA LEU A 212 16.91 5.13 -7.50
C LEU A 212 17.29 5.78 -6.17
N ALA A 213 16.97 7.07 -5.98
CA ALA A 213 17.21 7.75 -4.71
C ALA A 213 16.46 7.05 -3.55
N MET A 214 15.18 6.73 -3.77
CA MET A 214 14.36 6.02 -2.78
C MET A 214 14.86 4.59 -2.55
N ALA A 215 15.23 3.87 -3.61
CA ALA A 215 15.78 2.52 -3.53
C ALA A 215 17.09 2.47 -2.71
N ILE A 216 18.02 3.39 -2.97
CA ILE A 216 19.28 3.48 -2.24
C ILE A 216 19.04 3.80 -0.77
N LEU A 217 18.12 4.72 -0.47
CA LEU A 217 17.74 5.03 0.90
C LEU A 217 17.20 3.79 1.62
N VAL A 218 16.30 3.05 0.98
CA VAL A 218 15.71 1.83 1.55
C VAL A 218 16.78 0.75 1.77
N LEU A 219 17.63 0.49 0.78
CA LEU A 219 18.74 -0.47 0.93
C LEU A 219 19.68 -0.07 2.06
N GLY A 220 20.00 1.22 2.16
CA GLY A 220 20.79 1.81 3.22
C GLY A 220 20.21 1.59 4.62
N VAL A 221 18.91 1.80 4.75
CA VAL A 221 18.18 1.65 6.02
C VAL A 221 18.09 0.18 6.43
N VAL A 222 17.94 -0.74 5.49
CA VAL A 222 17.93 -2.18 5.75
C VAL A 222 19.31 -2.67 6.23
N GLN A 223 20.41 -2.12 5.71
CA GLN A 223 21.77 -2.53 6.06
C GLN A 223 22.51 -1.40 6.81
N ARG A 224 22.55 -1.48 8.14
CA ARG A 224 23.19 -0.46 9.03
C ARG A 224 24.58 -0.01 8.56
N GLN A 225 25.40 -0.93 8.05
CA GLN A 225 26.76 -0.65 7.57
C GLN A 225 26.79 0.25 6.32
N THR A 226 25.76 0.18 5.48
CA THR A 226 25.64 0.95 4.24
C THR A 226 24.93 2.29 4.44
N LEU A 227 24.23 2.47 5.56
CA LEU A 227 23.45 3.67 5.87
C LEU A 227 24.25 4.96 5.76
N ALA A 228 25.51 4.93 6.23
CA ALA A 228 26.42 6.08 6.21
C ALA A 228 26.70 6.60 4.79
N TYR A 229 26.68 5.72 3.78
CA TYR A 229 26.90 6.06 2.37
C TYR A 229 25.60 6.24 1.61
N ALA A 230 24.54 5.53 2.00
CA ALA A 230 23.23 5.61 1.36
C ALA A 230 22.55 6.97 1.58
N ILE A 231 22.66 7.57 2.77
CA ILE A 231 22.10 8.90 3.06
C ILE A 231 22.71 9.98 2.15
N PRO A 232 24.04 10.19 2.10
CA PRO A 232 24.61 11.22 1.24
C PRO A 232 24.34 10.94 -0.25
N LEU A 233 24.38 9.67 -0.68
CA LEU A 233 24.07 9.33 -2.07
C LEU A 233 22.60 9.62 -2.43
N CYS A 234 21.66 9.29 -1.54
CA CYS A 234 20.25 9.65 -1.71
C CYS A 234 20.06 11.17 -1.79
N VAL A 235 20.72 11.94 -0.92
CA VAL A 235 20.69 13.41 -0.94
C VAL A 235 21.22 13.95 -2.27
N VAL A 236 22.33 13.40 -2.78
CA VAL A 236 22.88 13.78 -4.09
C VAL A 236 21.90 13.47 -5.22
N LEU A 237 21.31 12.27 -5.25
CA LEU A 237 20.35 11.88 -6.28
C LEU A 237 19.07 12.72 -6.23
N LEU A 238 18.56 13.04 -5.04
CA LEU A 238 17.43 13.95 -4.84
C LEU A 238 17.78 15.38 -5.28
N ALA A 239 18.98 15.86 -4.97
CA ALA A 239 19.43 17.18 -5.42
C ALA A 239 19.51 17.22 -6.96
N LEU A 240 20.09 16.19 -7.59
CA LEU A 240 20.13 16.06 -9.04
C LEU A 240 18.72 15.98 -9.65
N PHE A 241 17.81 15.21 -9.05
CA PHE A 241 16.41 15.15 -9.44
C PHE A 241 15.75 16.53 -9.39
N VAL A 242 15.86 17.26 -8.27
CA VAL A 242 15.27 18.60 -8.11
C VAL A 242 15.87 19.60 -9.10
N LEU A 243 17.18 19.54 -9.35
CA LEU A 243 17.85 20.41 -10.32
C LEU A 243 17.39 20.11 -11.76
N LEU A 244 17.22 18.83 -12.11
CA LEU A 244 16.73 18.41 -13.42
C LEU A 244 15.26 18.82 -13.62
N GLU A 245 14.41 18.55 -12.63
CA GLU A 245 12.97 18.88 -12.64
C GLU A 245 12.72 20.37 -12.80
N ARG A 246 13.46 21.21 -12.08
CA ARG A 246 13.34 22.68 -12.17
C ARG A 246 13.65 23.24 -13.55
N ARG A 247 14.42 22.51 -14.37
CA ARG A 247 14.77 22.90 -15.74
C ARG A 247 13.81 22.35 -16.79
N ARG A 248 12.95 21.39 -16.43
CA ARG A 248 11.99 20.76 -17.34
C ARG A 248 10.71 21.59 -17.40
N ALA A 249 10.19 21.79 -18.61
CA ALA A 249 8.90 22.46 -18.81
C ALA A 249 7.72 21.64 -18.26
N GLU A 250 7.86 20.32 -18.19
CA GLU A 250 6.86 19.39 -17.64
C GLU A 250 7.52 18.46 -16.62
N PRO A 251 7.72 18.89 -15.37
CA PRO A 251 8.29 18.05 -14.32
C PRO A 251 7.46 16.77 -14.09
N LEU A 252 8.09 15.72 -13.56
CA LEU A 252 7.41 14.55 -13.04
C LEU A 252 6.67 14.89 -11.75
N VAL A 253 7.29 15.65 -10.86
CA VAL A 253 6.72 16.06 -9.56
C VAL A 253 6.77 17.57 -9.44
N ASP A 254 5.62 18.24 -9.59
CA ASP A 254 5.54 19.67 -9.36
C ASP A 254 5.90 20.02 -7.90
N VAL A 255 7.08 20.61 -7.70
CA VAL A 255 7.59 21.03 -6.39
C VAL A 255 6.66 22.05 -5.73
N GLY A 256 5.98 22.87 -6.52
CA GLY A 256 4.95 23.79 -6.04
C GLY A 256 3.76 23.05 -5.43
N LEU A 257 3.37 21.92 -6.02
CA LEU A 257 2.30 21.05 -5.52
C LEU A 257 2.69 20.39 -4.20
N VAL A 258 3.90 19.82 -4.10
CA VAL A 258 4.40 19.17 -2.88
C VAL A 258 4.56 20.17 -1.73
N ARG A 259 4.95 21.41 -2.03
CA ARG A 259 5.07 22.49 -1.04
C ARG A 259 3.73 22.92 -0.44
N GLN A 260 2.60 22.59 -1.06
CA GLN A 260 1.30 22.93 -0.50
C GLN A 260 1.08 22.17 0.82
N PRO A 261 0.69 22.85 1.91
CA PRO A 261 0.34 22.22 3.19
C PRO A 261 -0.62 21.06 3.05
N LYS A 262 -1.50 21.09 2.04
CA LYS A 262 -2.45 20.01 1.80
C LYS A 262 -1.77 18.70 1.40
N VAL A 263 -0.75 18.77 0.56
CA VAL A 263 -0.08 17.59 0.02
C VAL A 263 0.91 17.04 1.03
N TRP A 264 1.89 17.83 1.49
CA TRP A 264 2.92 17.29 2.39
C TRP A 264 2.37 16.84 3.75
N LEU A 265 1.38 17.51 4.34
CA LEU A 265 0.76 17.02 5.59
C LEU A 265 0.10 15.66 5.37
N THR A 266 -0.58 15.47 4.24
CA THR A 266 -1.22 14.19 3.89
C THR A 266 -0.18 13.11 3.72
N LEU A 267 0.91 13.39 3.00
CA LEU A 267 2.01 12.44 2.80
C LEU A 267 2.67 12.04 4.13
N LEU A 268 2.95 13.00 5.02
CA LEU A 268 3.56 12.70 6.33
C LEU A 268 2.61 11.93 7.25
N ALA A 269 1.34 12.33 7.34
CA ALA A 269 0.37 11.63 8.17
C ALA A 269 0.08 10.21 7.66
N ALA A 270 -0.06 10.04 6.34
CA ALA A 270 -0.23 8.73 5.72
C ALA A 270 1.05 7.88 5.89
N GLY A 271 2.23 8.46 5.69
CA GLY A 271 3.51 7.79 5.93
C GLY A 271 3.67 7.31 7.38
N ALA A 272 3.32 8.13 8.36
CA ALA A 272 3.34 7.74 9.78
C ALA A 272 2.27 6.68 10.11
N GLY A 273 1.08 6.77 9.52
CA GLY A 273 0.02 5.77 9.72
C GLY A 273 0.38 4.39 9.15
N ILE A 274 0.99 4.34 7.95
CA ILE A 274 1.45 3.07 7.37
C ILE A 274 2.66 2.52 8.14
N PHE A 275 3.56 3.39 8.64
CA PHE A 275 4.68 2.97 9.47
C PHE A 275 4.20 2.12 10.67
N VAL A 276 3.19 2.61 11.41
CA VAL A 276 2.64 1.92 12.58
C VAL A 276 1.99 0.59 12.17
N SER A 277 1.16 0.63 11.12
CA SER A 277 0.39 -0.53 10.67
C SER A 277 1.31 -1.65 10.17
N THR A 278 2.31 -1.31 9.37
CA THR A 278 3.25 -2.28 8.79
C THR A 278 4.26 -2.78 9.81
N ALA A 279 4.82 -1.92 10.68
CA ALA A 279 5.75 -2.37 11.71
C ALA A 279 5.10 -3.39 12.66
N ASN A 280 3.85 -3.13 13.05
CA ASN A 280 3.09 -4.06 13.87
C ASN A 280 2.77 -5.37 13.13
N SER A 281 2.12 -5.29 11.95
CA SER A 281 1.62 -6.48 11.24
C SER A 281 2.72 -7.35 10.63
N SER A 282 3.82 -6.76 10.16
CA SER A 282 4.87 -7.48 9.43
C SER A 282 6.04 -7.94 10.31
N VAL A 283 6.29 -7.26 11.44
CA VAL A 283 7.45 -7.55 12.31
C VAL A 283 7.04 -7.86 13.75
N LEU A 284 6.46 -6.89 14.46
CA LEU A 284 6.32 -6.97 15.92
C LEU A 284 5.30 -8.00 16.36
N ALA A 285 4.07 -7.97 15.84
CA ALA A 285 3.01 -8.89 16.22
C ALA A 285 3.35 -10.37 15.92
N PRO A 286 3.82 -10.75 14.71
CA PRO A 286 4.18 -12.13 14.45
C PRO A 286 5.36 -12.59 15.31
N GLN A 287 6.35 -11.73 15.59
CA GLN A 287 7.46 -12.12 16.46
C GLN A 287 7.02 -12.25 17.93
N LEU A 288 6.26 -11.29 18.47
CA LEU A 288 5.78 -11.32 19.86
C LEU A 288 4.95 -12.56 20.14
N LEU A 289 3.94 -12.82 19.30
CA LEU A 289 2.98 -13.91 19.52
C LEU A 289 3.59 -15.29 19.27
N ARG A 290 4.60 -15.41 18.41
CA ARG A 290 5.25 -16.69 18.10
C ARG A 290 6.48 -16.97 18.97
N THR A 291 7.00 -15.98 19.70
CA THR A 291 8.13 -16.19 20.62
C THR A 291 7.68 -17.08 21.78
N PRO A 292 8.40 -18.18 22.09
CA PRO A 292 8.07 -19.04 23.24
C PRO A 292 8.17 -18.28 24.56
N ARG A 293 7.37 -18.69 25.55
CA ARG A 293 7.51 -18.18 26.92
C ARG A 293 8.83 -18.64 27.52
N VAL A 294 9.68 -17.68 27.88
CA VAL A 294 10.93 -17.92 28.58
C VAL A 294 10.97 -17.02 29.82
N PRO A 295 10.85 -17.59 31.03
CA PRO A 295 10.88 -16.82 32.27
C PRO A 295 12.10 -15.89 32.35
N GLY A 296 11.91 -14.63 32.75
CA GLY A 296 12.97 -13.63 32.87
C GLY A 296 13.54 -13.06 31.56
N VAL A 297 13.10 -13.53 30.39
CA VAL A 297 13.56 -13.04 29.07
C VAL A 297 12.38 -12.62 28.20
N ALA A 298 11.45 -13.53 27.95
CA ALA A 298 10.26 -13.31 27.13
C ALA A 298 9.05 -13.93 27.83
N GLU A 299 8.58 -13.29 28.90
CA GLU A 299 7.48 -13.80 29.73
C GLU A 299 6.14 -13.68 29.01
N HIS A 300 6.05 -12.76 28.06
CA HIS A 300 4.84 -12.42 27.33
C HIS A 300 4.77 -13.04 25.92
N GLY A 301 5.76 -13.84 25.56
CA GLY A 301 5.63 -14.73 24.41
C GLY A 301 4.41 -15.64 24.55
N LEU A 302 3.81 -16.08 23.44
CA LEU A 302 2.74 -17.09 23.47
C LEU A 302 3.16 -18.41 22.83
N GLY A 303 4.32 -18.44 22.18
CA GLY A 303 4.82 -19.63 21.48
C GLY A 303 3.86 -20.13 20.40
N LEU A 304 3.00 -19.26 19.86
CA LEU A 304 2.01 -19.67 18.87
C LEU A 304 2.70 -20.26 17.64
N SER A 305 2.12 -21.33 17.11
CA SER A 305 2.51 -21.83 15.79
C SER A 305 2.19 -20.78 14.72
N ALA A 306 2.77 -20.95 13.53
CA ALA A 306 2.44 -20.08 12.39
C ALA A 306 0.93 -20.15 12.05
N LEU A 307 0.33 -21.33 12.21
CA LEU A 307 -1.08 -21.58 11.97
C LEU A 307 -1.95 -20.90 13.03
N ASP A 308 -1.60 -21.00 14.32
CA ASP A 308 -2.33 -20.35 15.41
C ASP A 308 -2.28 -18.82 15.28
N TYR A 309 -1.12 -18.26 14.92
CA TYR A 309 -1.02 -16.83 14.62
C TYR A 309 -1.95 -16.43 13.47
N GLY A 310 -1.96 -17.22 12.39
CA GLY A 310 -2.85 -16.98 11.25
C GLY A 310 -4.33 -17.00 11.63
N VAL A 311 -4.75 -17.95 12.48
CA VAL A 311 -6.14 -18.11 12.91
C VAL A 311 -6.55 -17.05 13.94
N TYR A 312 -5.74 -16.81 14.97
CA TYR A 312 -6.13 -15.95 16.09
C TYR A 312 -5.80 -14.47 15.86
N TYR A 313 -4.80 -14.15 15.04
CA TYR A 313 -4.44 -12.77 14.72
C TYR A 313 -4.76 -12.43 13.27
N GLY A 314 -4.19 -13.18 12.32
CA GLY A 314 -4.27 -12.88 10.89
C GLY A 314 -5.70 -12.79 10.36
N LEU A 315 -6.55 -13.77 10.69
CA LEU A 315 -7.95 -13.82 10.29
C LEU A 315 -8.72 -12.59 10.75
N TRP A 316 -8.64 -12.22 12.04
CA TRP A 316 -9.36 -11.07 12.59
C TRP A 316 -8.82 -9.75 12.06
N PHE A 317 -7.50 -9.61 11.94
CA PHE A 317 -6.87 -8.44 11.35
C PHE A 317 -7.33 -8.22 9.90
N GLY A 318 -7.30 -9.28 9.08
CA GLY A 318 -7.70 -9.24 7.68
C GLY A 318 -9.21 -9.02 7.50
N LEU A 319 -10.05 -9.78 8.22
CA LEU A 319 -11.50 -9.71 8.10
C LEU A 319 -12.04 -8.36 8.58
N VAL A 320 -11.59 -7.89 9.74
CA VAL A 320 -12.02 -6.58 10.24
C VAL A 320 -11.46 -5.46 9.36
N GLY A 321 -10.22 -5.59 8.87
CA GLY A 321 -9.66 -4.64 7.91
C GLY A 321 -10.44 -4.56 6.60
N ALA A 322 -10.88 -5.71 6.08
CA ALA A 322 -11.71 -5.79 4.89
C ALA A 322 -13.05 -5.06 5.10
N VAL A 323 -13.78 -5.37 6.17
CA VAL A 323 -15.06 -4.72 6.49
C VAL A 323 -14.85 -3.22 6.76
N ALA A 324 -13.80 -2.87 7.50
CA ALA A 324 -13.45 -1.50 7.83
C ALA A 324 -13.14 -0.67 6.59
N GLY A 325 -12.47 -1.23 5.57
CA GLY A 325 -12.21 -0.54 4.29
C GLY A 325 -13.49 -0.14 3.55
N TYR A 326 -14.49 -1.02 3.53
CA TYR A 326 -15.80 -0.71 2.96
C TYR A 326 -16.53 0.39 3.75
N VAL A 327 -16.56 0.27 5.08
CA VAL A 327 -17.16 1.27 5.98
C VAL A 327 -16.44 2.61 5.85
N ALA A 328 -15.11 2.60 5.69
CA ALA A 328 -14.29 3.78 5.53
C ALA A 328 -14.64 4.58 4.26
N GLY A 329 -14.98 3.90 3.17
CA GLY A 329 -15.50 4.55 1.97
C GLY A 329 -16.83 5.26 2.22
N TRP A 330 -17.72 4.65 3.01
CA TRP A 330 -18.98 5.27 3.43
C TRP A 330 -18.76 6.46 4.37
N VAL A 331 -17.86 6.35 5.35
CA VAL A 331 -17.51 7.44 6.27
C VAL A 331 -16.86 8.62 5.53
N SER A 332 -15.95 8.34 4.59
CA SER A 332 -15.33 9.35 3.72
C SER A 332 -16.40 10.13 2.94
N ARG A 333 -17.39 9.42 2.39
CA ARG A 333 -18.49 10.00 1.65
C ARG A 333 -19.45 10.80 2.54
N ARG A 334 -19.79 10.32 3.75
CA ARG A 334 -20.82 10.94 4.58
C ARG A 334 -20.30 12.10 5.43
N PHE A 335 -19.07 11.98 5.91
CA PHE A 335 -18.46 12.91 6.86
C PHE A 335 -17.26 13.62 6.24
N ALA A 336 -16.13 12.92 6.09
CA ALA A 336 -14.87 13.50 5.66
C ALA A 336 -13.76 12.44 5.48
N PRO A 337 -12.90 12.55 4.46
CA PRO A 337 -11.67 11.76 4.36
C PRO A 337 -10.74 11.92 5.57
N ARG A 338 -10.69 13.12 6.15
CA ARG A 338 -9.88 13.39 7.36
C ARG A 338 -10.37 12.58 8.55
N THR A 339 -11.68 12.47 8.75
CA THR A 339 -12.27 11.63 9.81
C THR A 339 -11.90 10.16 9.60
N THR A 340 -11.87 9.72 8.35
CA THR A 340 -11.48 8.36 7.99
C THR A 340 -10.03 8.08 8.40
N LEU A 341 -9.10 8.99 8.08
CA LEU A 341 -7.69 8.85 8.49
C LEU A 341 -7.52 8.95 10.02
N LEU A 342 -8.31 9.79 10.72
CA LEU A 342 -8.30 9.85 12.19
C LEU A 342 -8.74 8.52 12.82
N ILE A 343 -9.80 7.90 12.31
CA ILE A 343 -10.27 6.58 12.77
C ILE A 343 -9.18 5.54 12.55
N ALA A 344 -8.49 5.58 11.40
CA ALA A 344 -7.39 4.67 11.12
C ALA A 344 -6.27 4.78 12.19
N ILE A 345 -5.81 6.00 12.45
CA ILE A 345 -4.71 6.26 13.39
C ILE A 345 -5.13 5.91 14.82
N ILE A 346 -6.33 6.30 15.24
CA ILE A 346 -6.84 5.99 16.58
C ILE A 346 -7.04 4.48 16.76
N GLY A 347 -7.53 3.78 15.75
CA GLY A 347 -7.69 2.33 15.76
C GLY A 347 -6.35 1.60 15.93
N SER A 348 -5.35 1.95 15.12
CA SER A 348 -4.00 1.39 15.25
C SER A 348 -3.36 1.76 16.60
N MET A 349 -3.53 3.01 17.06
CA MET A 349 -2.98 3.48 18.33
C MET A 349 -3.61 2.76 19.53
N ALA A 350 -4.93 2.52 19.50
CA ALA A 350 -5.62 1.75 20.52
C ALA A 350 -5.07 0.32 20.58
N GLY A 351 -4.86 -0.34 19.43
CA GLY A 351 -4.23 -1.65 19.39
C GLY A 351 -2.83 -1.68 20.03
N VAL A 352 -2.02 -0.63 19.81
CA VAL A 352 -0.68 -0.50 20.41
C VAL A 352 -0.79 -0.33 21.92
N ILE A 353 -1.70 0.51 22.39
CA ILE A 353 -1.95 0.73 23.82
C ILE A 353 -2.44 -0.55 24.49
N PHE A 354 -3.34 -1.31 23.86
CA PHE A 354 -3.81 -2.58 24.40
C PHE A 354 -2.69 -3.61 24.55
N ILE A 355 -1.78 -3.69 23.57
CA ILE A 355 -0.60 -4.57 23.67
C ILE A 355 0.28 -4.14 24.84
N LEU A 356 0.56 -2.84 24.99
CA LEU A 356 1.38 -2.30 26.07
C LEU A 356 0.74 -2.47 27.47
N ALA A 357 -0.59 -2.32 27.57
CA ALA A 357 -1.30 -2.33 28.85
C ALA A 357 -1.69 -3.73 29.34
N GLY A 358 -2.05 -4.62 28.42
CA GLY A 358 -2.69 -5.88 28.77
C GLY A 358 -1.81 -7.12 28.63
N GLN A 359 -0.79 -7.08 27.76
CA GLN A 359 0.00 -8.22 27.27
C GLN A 359 -0.88 -9.42 26.82
N PRO A 360 -0.89 -9.82 25.54
CA PRO A 360 -1.82 -10.83 25.02
C PRO A 360 -1.79 -12.13 25.86
N SER A 361 -2.82 -12.33 26.68
CA SER A 361 -2.86 -13.39 27.71
C SER A 361 -3.75 -14.57 27.31
N ASN A 362 -4.74 -14.33 26.43
CA ASN A 362 -5.63 -15.34 25.87
C ASN A 362 -5.94 -15.06 24.38
N HIS A 363 -6.46 -16.07 23.67
CA HIS A 363 -6.74 -15.97 22.23
C HIS A 363 -7.80 -14.91 21.89
N VAL A 364 -8.75 -14.66 22.80
CA VAL A 364 -9.79 -13.63 22.61
C VAL A 364 -9.18 -12.23 22.57
N MET A 365 -8.24 -11.94 23.47
CA MET A 365 -7.57 -10.65 23.51
C MET A 365 -6.69 -10.42 22.28
N ILE A 366 -6.05 -11.47 21.76
CA ILE A 366 -5.32 -11.42 20.49
C ILE A 366 -6.26 -11.05 19.34
N GLY A 367 -7.42 -11.68 19.25
CA GLY A 367 -8.44 -11.37 18.25
C GLY A 367 -8.97 -9.94 18.35
N LEU A 368 -9.16 -9.43 19.58
CA LEU A 368 -9.58 -8.03 19.80
C LEU A 368 -8.49 -7.04 19.38
N ILE A 369 -7.23 -7.27 19.75
CA ILE A 369 -6.09 -6.44 19.33
C ILE A 369 -5.97 -6.45 17.80
N ALA A 370 -6.07 -7.63 17.19
CA ALA A 370 -6.08 -7.80 15.75
C ALA A 370 -7.22 -7.04 15.08
N ALA A 371 -8.42 -7.06 15.67
CA ALA A 371 -9.58 -6.31 15.18
C ALA A 371 -9.34 -4.80 15.21
N PHE A 372 -8.83 -4.23 16.31
CA PHE A 372 -8.51 -2.79 16.38
C PHE A 372 -7.44 -2.38 15.35
N MET A 373 -6.41 -3.21 15.19
CA MET A 373 -5.39 -3.02 14.16
C MET A 373 -5.98 -3.13 12.74
N GLY A 374 -6.93 -4.04 12.54
CA GLY A 374 -7.65 -4.21 11.29
C GLY A 374 -8.49 -2.98 10.95
N VAL A 375 -9.21 -2.39 11.92
CA VAL A 375 -9.90 -1.10 11.74
C VAL A 375 -8.92 -0.03 11.27
N GLY A 376 -7.73 0.02 11.88
CA GLY A 376 -6.64 0.86 11.45
C GLY A 376 -6.30 0.71 9.97
N LEU A 377 -6.01 -0.53 9.54
CA LEU A 377 -5.65 -0.86 8.16
C LEU A 377 -6.73 -0.47 7.15
N GLY A 378 -7.99 -0.84 7.40
CA GLY A 378 -9.09 -0.63 6.47
C GLY A 378 -9.38 0.86 6.26
N PHE A 379 -9.44 1.64 7.34
CA PHE A 379 -9.67 3.08 7.26
C PHE A 379 -8.47 3.83 6.66
N PHE A 380 -7.25 3.33 6.84
CA PHE A 380 -6.04 3.97 6.37
C PHE A 380 -6.04 4.19 4.86
N TYR A 381 -6.21 3.12 4.08
CA TYR A 381 -6.12 3.20 2.62
C TYR A 381 -7.22 4.07 2.01
N ALA A 382 -8.45 3.97 2.53
CA ALA A 382 -9.55 4.81 2.08
C ALA A 382 -9.31 6.30 2.41
N GLY A 383 -8.90 6.59 3.65
CA GLY A 383 -8.66 7.96 4.12
C GLY A 383 -7.50 8.64 3.40
N ALA A 384 -6.34 7.98 3.32
CA ALA A 384 -5.14 8.53 2.69
C ALA A 384 -5.35 8.83 1.20
N ASN A 385 -5.98 7.90 0.45
CA ASN A 385 -6.25 8.11 -0.98
C ASN A 385 -7.30 9.21 -1.21
N ASN A 386 -8.39 9.25 -0.45
CA ASN A 386 -9.39 10.30 -0.62
C ASN A 386 -8.82 11.69 -0.26
N LEU A 387 -8.01 11.79 0.81
CA LEU A 387 -7.34 13.04 1.18
C LEU A 387 -6.40 13.54 0.09
N ILE A 388 -5.59 12.66 -0.50
CA ILE A 388 -4.64 13.07 -1.54
C ILE A 388 -5.37 13.51 -2.81
N ILE A 389 -6.45 12.80 -3.19
CA ILE A 389 -7.27 13.13 -4.36
C ILE A 389 -7.92 14.51 -4.20
N GLU A 390 -8.36 14.86 -2.99
CA GLU A 390 -8.97 16.16 -2.69
C GLU A 390 -7.97 17.30 -2.49
N ALA A 391 -6.72 16.99 -2.17
CA ALA A 391 -5.69 17.99 -1.97
C ALA A 391 -5.29 18.69 -3.27
N VAL A 392 -5.50 18.04 -4.43
CA VAL A 392 -4.95 18.47 -5.72
C VAL A 392 -6.01 18.52 -6.83
N PRO A 393 -5.83 19.37 -7.86
CA PRO A 393 -6.72 19.43 -9.01
C PRO A 393 -6.67 18.12 -9.84
N ALA A 394 -7.74 17.87 -10.61
CA ALA A 394 -7.93 16.61 -11.35
C ALA A 394 -6.80 16.26 -12.32
N ASN A 395 -6.11 17.26 -12.87
CA ASN A 395 -4.97 17.08 -13.78
C ASN A 395 -3.67 16.65 -13.08
N ALA A 396 -3.57 16.80 -11.76
CA ALA A 396 -2.38 16.46 -10.97
C ALA A 396 -2.56 15.21 -10.09
N GLN A 397 -3.73 14.57 -10.15
CA GLN A 397 -4.05 13.44 -9.27
C GLN A 397 -3.23 12.18 -9.58
N GLY A 398 -2.97 11.86 -10.86
CA GLY A 398 -2.14 10.70 -11.22
C GLY A 398 -0.76 10.77 -10.58
N VAL A 399 -0.10 11.92 -10.74
CA VAL A 399 1.21 12.23 -10.15
C VAL A 399 1.16 12.20 -8.61
N THR A 400 0.16 12.84 -7.99
CA THR A 400 0.08 12.90 -6.53
C THR A 400 -0.25 11.54 -5.89
N THR A 401 -1.07 10.72 -6.55
CA THR A 401 -1.32 9.34 -6.12
C THR A 401 -0.05 8.49 -6.23
N SER A 402 0.74 8.61 -7.30
CA SER A 402 2.06 7.94 -7.36
C SER A 402 3.01 8.43 -6.26
N LEU A 403 3.00 9.73 -5.93
CA LEU A 403 3.82 10.27 -4.85
C LEU A 403 3.38 9.73 -3.48
N LEU A 404 2.07 9.59 -3.25
CA LEU A 404 1.55 8.94 -2.05
C LEU A 404 2.10 7.52 -1.92
N TYR A 405 1.92 6.67 -2.93
CA TYR A 405 2.40 5.29 -2.87
C TYR A 405 3.92 5.17 -2.78
N THR A 406 4.66 6.09 -3.40
CA THR A 406 6.12 6.16 -3.25
C THR A 406 6.49 6.44 -1.79
N ALA A 407 5.83 7.42 -1.14
CA ALA A 407 6.03 7.72 0.27
C ALA A 407 5.63 6.54 1.17
N LEU A 408 4.51 5.87 0.89
CA LEU A 408 4.07 4.69 1.64
C LEU A 408 5.07 3.53 1.51
N GLY A 409 5.60 3.27 0.31
CA GLY A 409 6.59 2.23 0.07
C GLY A 409 7.92 2.46 0.79
N VAL A 410 8.40 3.71 0.80
CA VAL A 410 9.58 4.11 1.59
C VAL A 410 9.31 3.87 3.07
N MET A 411 8.15 4.31 3.57
CA MET A 411 7.84 4.16 4.99
C MET A 411 7.67 2.71 5.44
N ASN A 412 7.12 1.82 4.59
CA ASN A 412 7.06 0.38 4.84
C ASN A 412 8.45 -0.23 5.03
N SER A 413 9.41 0.21 4.23
CA SER A 413 10.78 -0.29 4.30
C SER A 413 11.51 0.24 5.54
N VAL A 414 11.38 1.55 5.81
CA VAL A 414 11.97 2.19 6.99
C VAL A 414 11.41 1.59 8.28
N CYS A 415 10.10 1.32 8.35
CA CYS A 415 9.49 0.78 9.56
C CYS A 415 9.96 -0.64 9.86
N THR A 416 10.07 -1.50 8.83
CA THR A 416 10.55 -2.88 8.97
C THR A 416 11.99 -2.90 9.48
N ALA A 417 12.84 -2.02 8.94
CA ALA A 417 14.23 -1.91 9.39
C ALA A 417 14.36 -1.37 10.81
N VAL A 418 13.60 -0.32 11.18
CA VAL A 418 13.60 0.24 12.54
C VAL A 418 13.11 -0.79 13.55
N ALA A 419 11.98 -1.45 13.27
CA ALA A 419 11.45 -2.50 14.12
C ALA A 419 12.46 -3.65 14.27
N GLY A 420 13.01 -4.16 13.17
CA GLY A 420 14.02 -5.22 13.18
C GLY A 420 15.31 -4.84 13.92
N ALA A 421 15.77 -3.58 13.80
CA ALA A 421 16.96 -3.09 14.51
C ALA A 421 16.73 -3.00 16.02
N ILE A 422 15.56 -2.54 16.46
CA ILE A 422 15.17 -2.56 17.88
C ILE A 422 15.13 -4.01 18.36
N MET A 423 14.46 -4.90 17.61
CA MET A 423 14.34 -6.31 17.98
C MET A 423 15.73 -6.98 18.13
N ALA A 424 16.63 -6.74 17.19
CA ALA A 424 18.00 -7.24 17.24
C ALA A 424 18.81 -6.68 18.42
N ALA A 425 18.66 -5.38 18.73
CA ALA A 425 19.38 -4.72 19.82
C ALA A 425 19.02 -5.26 21.21
N TYR A 426 17.80 -5.79 21.37
CA TYR A 426 17.30 -6.36 22.62
C TYR A 426 17.16 -7.90 22.56
N SER A 427 17.86 -8.53 21.62
CA SER A 427 17.89 -9.99 21.50
C SER A 427 18.83 -10.62 22.52
N VAL A 428 18.35 -11.67 23.19
CA VAL A 428 19.05 -12.39 24.24
C VAL A 428 19.25 -13.85 23.78
N PRO A 429 20.45 -14.43 23.95
CA PRO A 429 20.68 -15.83 23.62
C PRO A 429 19.96 -16.75 24.61
N VAL A 430 19.19 -17.71 24.10
CA VAL A 430 18.39 -18.64 24.92
C VAL A 430 18.73 -20.08 24.53
N GLY A 431 19.98 -20.48 24.80
CA GLY A 431 20.50 -21.82 24.53
C GLY A 431 20.46 -22.24 23.05
N SER A 432 21.17 -23.31 22.69
CA SER A 432 21.16 -23.91 21.33
C SER A 432 21.45 -22.94 20.17
N GLY A 433 22.14 -21.82 20.40
CA GLY A 433 22.44 -20.80 19.38
C GLY A 433 21.24 -19.98 18.91
N LYS A 434 20.08 -20.07 19.58
CA LYS A 434 18.89 -19.27 19.27
C LYS A 434 18.90 -17.97 20.07
N THR A 435 18.58 -16.87 19.41
CA THR A 435 18.30 -15.59 20.06
C THR A 435 16.80 -15.31 20.01
N ILE A 436 16.23 -14.86 21.12
CA ILE A 436 14.86 -14.37 21.17
C ILE A 436 14.90 -12.92 21.61
N THR A 437 13.88 -12.14 21.25
CA THR A 437 13.83 -10.77 21.76
C THR A 437 13.21 -10.74 23.14
N SER A 438 13.83 -9.97 24.02
CA SER A 438 13.32 -9.72 25.36
C SER A 438 12.05 -8.87 25.37
N ASP A 439 11.27 -8.99 26.45
CA ASP A 439 10.05 -8.19 26.66
C ASP A 439 10.33 -6.68 26.63
N THR A 440 11.48 -6.25 27.16
CA THR A 440 11.94 -4.84 27.07
C THR A 440 12.08 -4.39 25.61
N GLY A 441 12.58 -5.27 24.73
CA GLY A 441 12.69 -4.99 23.30
C GLY A 441 11.33 -4.76 22.64
N TYR A 442 10.34 -5.60 22.96
CA TYR A 442 8.97 -5.41 22.50
C TYR A 442 8.35 -4.13 23.06
N GLN A 443 8.51 -3.84 24.35
CA GLN A 443 8.02 -2.61 24.98
C GLN A 443 8.60 -1.36 24.32
N VAL A 444 9.92 -1.31 24.11
CA VAL A 444 10.59 -0.19 23.43
C VAL A 444 10.05 -0.03 22.01
N ALA A 445 9.91 -1.14 21.26
CA ALA A 445 9.37 -1.08 19.90
C ALA A 445 7.93 -0.53 19.87
N TYR A 446 7.06 -1.01 20.75
CA TYR A 446 5.67 -0.54 20.82
C TYR A 446 5.55 0.90 21.33
N LEU A 447 6.45 1.36 22.20
CA LEU A 447 6.54 2.78 22.59
C LEU A 447 6.96 3.67 21.42
N VAL A 448 7.88 3.22 20.57
CA VAL A 448 8.23 3.93 19.33
C VAL A 448 7.00 4.01 18.41
N LEU A 449 6.25 2.93 18.23
CA LEU A 449 5.00 2.93 17.46
C LEU A 449 3.95 3.87 18.04
N LEU A 450 3.83 3.94 19.37
CA LEU A 450 2.94 4.87 20.05
C LEU A 450 3.35 6.32 19.76
N GLY A 451 4.64 6.65 19.87
CA GLY A 451 5.16 7.97 19.53
C GLY A 451 4.88 8.37 18.08
N VAL A 452 5.08 7.45 17.13
CA VAL A 452 4.75 7.68 15.71
C VAL A 452 3.24 7.83 15.50
N SER A 453 2.42 7.08 16.24
CA SER A 453 0.95 7.21 16.20
C SER A 453 0.48 8.58 16.71
N VAL A 454 1.07 9.08 17.79
CA VAL A 454 0.80 10.42 18.33
C VAL A 454 1.22 11.50 17.32
N LEU A 455 2.38 11.34 16.67
CA LEU A 455 2.80 12.24 15.59
C LEU A 455 1.82 12.21 14.41
N ALA A 456 1.41 11.01 13.96
CA ALA A 456 0.42 10.86 12.89
C ALA A 456 -0.91 11.54 13.24
N LEU A 457 -1.36 11.38 14.49
CA LEU A 457 -2.56 12.02 15.00
C LEU A 457 -2.43 13.54 15.01
N ALA A 458 -1.31 14.08 15.52
CA ALA A 458 -1.02 15.51 15.54
C ALA A 458 -0.99 16.10 14.12
N LEU A 459 -0.32 15.44 13.18
CA LEU A 459 -0.27 15.85 11.76
C LEU A 459 -1.67 15.87 11.13
N THR A 460 -2.48 14.85 11.40
CA THR A 460 -3.86 14.76 10.88
C THR A 460 -4.78 15.79 11.53
N LEU A 461 -4.58 16.09 12.81
CA LEU A 461 -5.29 17.16 13.52
C LEU A 461 -4.87 18.56 13.01
N ALA A 462 -3.62 18.75 12.59
CA ALA A 462 -3.16 20.00 11.97
C ALA A 462 -3.78 20.27 10.57
N MET A 463 -4.31 19.24 9.90
CA MET A 463 -4.91 19.39 8.58
C MET A 463 -6.16 20.30 8.60
N ARG A 464 -6.15 21.31 7.74
CA ARG A 464 -7.29 22.21 7.49
C ARG A 464 -8.17 21.75 6.32
N HIS A 465 -7.68 20.83 5.48
CA HIS A 465 -8.42 20.26 4.35
C HIS A 465 -9.09 18.93 4.72
N GLY A 466 -9.84 18.34 3.77
CA GLY A 466 -10.46 17.02 3.94
C GLY A 466 -11.54 16.95 5.02
N ARG A 467 -12.06 18.11 5.48
CA ARG A 467 -13.11 18.24 6.50
C ARG A 467 -14.52 18.20 5.94
N ARG A 468 -14.65 18.13 4.61
CA ARG A 468 -15.92 18.06 3.91
C ARG A 468 -16.14 16.65 3.40
N PRO A 469 -17.41 16.25 3.20
CA PRO A 469 -17.77 14.99 2.56
C PRO A 469 -17.04 14.81 1.23
N ALA A 470 -16.56 13.59 0.99
CA ALA A 470 -15.69 13.36 -0.14
C ALA A 470 -16.41 13.52 -1.48
N SER A 471 -15.88 14.38 -2.35
CA SER A 471 -16.47 14.67 -3.66
C SER A 471 -15.89 13.84 -4.81
N GLY A 472 -14.96 12.93 -4.53
CA GLY A 472 -14.26 12.17 -5.57
C GLY A 472 -13.42 13.04 -6.51
N GLY A 473 -13.01 14.24 -6.07
CA GLY A 473 -12.23 15.18 -6.86
C GLY A 473 -13.06 16.04 -7.83
N ALA A 474 -14.40 16.05 -7.71
CA ALA A 474 -15.23 17.02 -8.42
C ALA A 474 -14.91 18.45 -7.92
N ALA A 475 -14.68 19.38 -8.86
CA ALA A 475 -14.53 20.79 -8.51
C ALA A 475 -15.79 21.26 -7.77
N PRO A 476 -15.67 22.05 -6.69
CA PRO A 476 -16.84 22.63 -6.05
C PRO A 476 -17.59 23.43 -7.11
N ASP A 477 -18.89 23.17 -7.27
CA ASP A 477 -19.77 23.84 -8.21
C ASP A 477 -19.45 25.33 -8.20
N ARG A 478 -18.96 25.86 -9.33
CA ARG A 478 -19.10 27.28 -9.59
C ARG A 478 -20.62 27.48 -9.63
N ALA A 479 -21.16 28.08 -8.57
CA ALA A 479 -22.55 28.50 -8.51
C ALA A 479 -22.90 29.07 -9.89
N ALA A 480 -23.87 28.46 -10.55
CA ALA A 480 -24.39 28.96 -11.81
C ALA A 480 -24.71 30.45 -11.59
N PRO A 481 -24.32 31.36 -12.50
CA PRO A 481 -24.76 32.74 -12.40
C PRO A 481 -26.28 32.70 -12.37
N THR A 482 -26.88 33.13 -11.26
CA THR A 482 -28.31 33.38 -11.19
C THR A 482 -28.62 34.35 -12.31
N THR A 483 -29.25 33.85 -13.36
CA THR A 483 -29.84 34.70 -14.41
C THR A 483 -30.98 35.45 -13.75
N ASP A 484 -30.65 36.61 -13.18
CA ASP A 484 -31.62 37.55 -12.68
C ASP A 484 -32.26 38.23 -13.90
N LYS A 485 -33.34 37.61 -14.41
CA LYS A 485 -34.23 38.22 -15.38
C LYS A 485 -35.14 39.17 -14.62
N HIS A 486 -34.70 40.41 -14.42
CA HIS A 486 -35.59 41.56 -14.22
C HIS A 486 -35.03 42.75 -15.00
N GLN A 487 -35.42 42.83 -16.28
CA GLN A 487 -35.46 44.10 -17.00
C GLN A 487 -36.83 44.73 -16.72
N PRO A 488 -36.90 45.99 -16.25
CA PRO A 488 -38.17 46.69 -16.11
C PRO A 488 -38.68 47.11 -17.49
N ALA A 489 -39.96 46.85 -17.75
CA ALA A 489 -40.66 47.38 -18.90
C ALA A 489 -40.74 48.91 -18.78
N THR A 490 -40.12 49.61 -19.71
CA THR A 490 -40.39 51.02 -19.97
C THR A 490 -41.74 51.13 -20.68
N SER A 491 -42.70 51.79 -20.03
CA SER A 491 -43.85 52.44 -20.67
C SER A 491 -43.68 53.94 -20.56
#